data_AF-A0A6M2BXG4-F1
#
_entry.id   AF-A0A6M2BXG4-F1
#
_cell.length_a   1.000
_cell.length_b   1.000
_cell.length_c   1.000
_cell.angle_alpha   90.00
_cell.angle_beta   90.00
_cell.angle_gamma   90.00
#
_symmetry.space_group_name_H-M   'P 1'
#
loop_
_entity.id
_entity.type
_entity.pdbx_description
1 polymer ?
#
loop_
_entity_poly.entity_id
_entity_poly.type
_entity_poly.pdbx_seq_one_letter_code
_entity_poly.pdbx_strand_id
1 'polypeptide(L)'
;MIRKTLFALACAGGLLGCLHAAAADPAPQRAAAEPGEQTFKSTTLSSEAYEPKTTLEGTPLPNCQIKIGDDWSDTPAATLDDCANLLDQKSPADPKPMTTAYWNNLYLSADDKNIYQASKEETAWAVLRARGKR
;
A
#
# COMPACT_ATOMS: atom_id res chain seq x y z
N MET A 1 -31.71 30.45 51.66
CA MET A 1 -30.55 31.29 52.04
C MET A 1 -29.57 31.27 50.85
N ILE A 2 -29.52 32.33 50.04
CA ILE A 2 -28.51 33.42 50.02
C ILE A 2 -27.28 33.03 49.14
N ARG A 3 -27.28 33.45 47.86
CA ARG A 3 -26.48 34.54 47.19
C ARG A 3 -25.16 34.00 46.57
N LYS A 4 -25.03 33.95 45.23
CA LYS A 4 -24.53 34.99 44.30
C LYS A 4 -23.13 35.53 44.66
N THR A 5 -22.14 35.30 43.77
CA THR A 5 -21.01 36.20 43.41
C THR A 5 -20.19 35.52 42.31
N LEU A 6 -20.30 35.91 41.03
CA LEU A 6 -19.80 37.11 40.33
C LEU A 6 -18.44 36.88 39.67
N PHE A 7 -18.49 36.95 38.34
CA PHE A 7 -17.39 37.18 37.41
C PHE A 7 -16.43 38.25 37.93
N ALA A 8 -15.13 37.95 37.95
CA ALA A 8 -14.08 38.96 38.05
C ALA A 8 -13.48 39.16 36.65
N LEU A 9 -13.95 40.22 35.99
CA LEU A 9 -13.32 40.85 34.85
C LEU A 9 -12.15 41.69 35.39
N ALA A 10 -10.91 41.40 34.99
CA ALA A 10 -9.78 42.30 35.19
C ALA A 10 -9.18 42.59 33.80
N CYS A 11 -9.59 43.73 33.24
CA CYS A 11 -8.99 44.31 32.06
C CYS A 11 -7.83 45.24 32.46
N ALA A 12 -6.90 45.37 31.51
CA ALA A 12 -5.94 46.46 31.32
C ALA A 12 -4.56 46.33 31.99
N GLY A 13 -3.53 46.23 31.13
CA GLY A 13 -2.16 46.59 31.47
C GLY A 13 -1.09 45.76 30.76
N GLY A 14 -0.91 45.94 29.45
CA GLY A 14 0.19 45.30 28.72
C GLY A 14 0.20 45.54 27.22
N LEU A 15 0.21 46.81 26.79
CA LEU A 15 0.66 47.20 25.46
C LEU A 15 2.19 47.13 25.45
N LEU A 16 2.77 46.22 24.66
CA LEU A 16 3.93 46.41 23.77
C LEU A 16 4.40 45.05 23.21
N GLY A 17 4.93 45.11 21.99
CA GLY A 17 5.18 43.99 21.08
C GLY A 17 6.08 42.87 21.64
N CYS A 18 6.17 41.72 20.97
CA CYS A 18 6.57 41.65 19.57
C CYS A 18 5.77 40.60 18.81
N LEU A 19 5.23 40.99 17.65
CA LEU A 19 5.12 40.10 16.51
C LEU A 19 6.53 39.50 16.28
N HIS A 20 6.76 38.26 16.73
CA HIS A 20 7.80 37.47 16.10
C HIS A 20 7.16 36.83 14.88
N ALA A 21 7.24 37.58 13.78
CA ALA A 21 7.12 37.01 12.45
C ALA A 21 8.00 35.76 12.41
N ALA A 22 7.40 34.64 12.01
CA ALA A 22 8.16 33.46 11.63
C ALA A 22 9.26 33.92 10.69
N ALA A 23 10.52 33.71 11.09
CA ALA A 23 11.65 33.97 10.23
C ALA A 23 11.43 33.13 8.97
N ALA A 24 11.14 33.79 7.86
CA ALA A 24 11.15 33.15 6.57
C ALA A 24 12.59 32.68 6.36
N ASP A 25 12.79 31.37 6.36
CA ASP A 25 14.03 30.77 5.87
C ASP A 25 14.39 31.42 4.53
N PRO A 26 15.64 31.83 4.31
CA PRO A 26 16.05 32.33 3.01
C PRO A 26 15.83 31.18 2.01
N ALA A 27 14.93 31.41 1.05
CA ALA A 27 14.73 30.49 -0.06
C ALA A 27 16.11 30.17 -0.68
N PRO A 28 16.42 28.90 -0.98
CA PRO A 28 17.71 28.54 -1.56
C PRO A 28 17.89 29.31 -2.86
N GLN A 29 18.92 30.15 -2.91
CA GLN A 29 19.24 30.94 -4.09
C GLN A 29 19.56 29.98 -5.24
N ARG A 30 18.81 30.10 -6.34
CA ARG A 30 19.09 29.36 -7.57
C ARG A 30 20.46 29.79 -8.07
N ALA A 31 21.39 28.85 -8.17
CA ALA A 31 22.72 29.11 -8.69
C ALA A 31 22.62 29.73 -10.09
N ALA A 32 23.38 30.80 -10.33
CA ALA A 32 23.54 31.37 -11.66
C ALA A 32 24.25 30.34 -12.54
N ALA A 33 23.64 29.98 -13.67
CA ALA A 33 24.27 29.11 -14.65
C ALA A 33 25.33 29.92 -15.39
N GLU A 34 26.60 29.70 -15.08
CA GLU A 34 27.69 30.09 -15.96
C GLU A 34 27.70 29.16 -17.19
N PRO A 35 28.01 29.65 -18.40
CA PRO A 35 28.08 28.83 -19.59
C PRO A 35 29.38 28.00 -19.55
N GLY A 36 29.37 26.91 -18.77
CA GLY A 36 30.39 25.88 -18.84
C GLY A 36 30.03 24.90 -19.97
N GLU A 37 30.81 24.89 -21.05
CA GLU A 37 30.73 23.83 -22.07
C GLU A 37 31.01 22.47 -21.42
N GLN A 38 29.95 21.71 -21.14
CA GLN A 38 30.08 20.32 -20.72
C GLN A 38 30.46 19.48 -21.95
N THR A 39 31.76 19.24 -22.09
CA THR A 39 32.28 18.27 -23.04
C THR A 39 32.01 16.86 -22.50
N PHE A 40 30.86 16.29 -22.89
CA PHE A 40 30.57 14.89 -22.64
C PHE A 40 31.52 14.03 -23.49
N LYS A 41 32.38 13.24 -22.84
CA LYS A 41 33.15 12.21 -23.55
C LYS A 41 32.18 11.12 -24.00
N SER A 42 32.01 10.99 -25.32
CA SER A 42 31.26 9.89 -25.94
C SER A 42 31.99 8.58 -25.72
N THR A 43 31.72 7.92 -24.60
CA THR A 43 32.16 6.56 -24.35
C THR A 43 31.16 5.61 -25.00
N THR A 44 31.56 5.08 -26.15
CA THR A 44 31.21 3.78 -26.74
C THR A 44 29.81 3.24 -26.42
N LEU A 45 28.78 3.70 -27.15
CA LEU A 45 27.57 2.90 -27.31
C LEU A 45 27.98 1.60 -28.02
N SER A 46 27.73 0.45 -27.37
CA SER A 46 27.84 -0.86 -28.01
C SER A 46 26.91 -0.89 -29.23
N SER A 47 27.42 -1.33 -30.37
CA SER A 47 26.70 -1.42 -31.65
C SER A 47 25.72 -2.61 -31.71
N GLU A 48 25.59 -3.37 -30.63
CA GLU A 48 24.65 -4.49 -30.57
C GLU A 48 23.22 -3.95 -30.47
N ALA A 49 22.37 -4.38 -31.41
CA ALA A 49 20.95 -4.11 -31.34
C ALA A 49 20.40 -4.76 -30.06
N TYR A 50 20.08 -3.94 -29.07
CA TYR A 50 19.34 -4.40 -27.90
C TYR A 50 17.96 -4.86 -28.36
N GLU A 51 17.74 -6.17 -28.40
CA GLU A 51 16.42 -6.74 -28.56
C GLU A 51 15.76 -6.87 -27.19
N PRO A 52 14.80 -5.99 -26.84
CA PRO A 52 14.02 -6.19 -25.63
C PRO A 52 13.24 -7.50 -25.78
N LYS A 53 13.57 -8.50 -24.98
CA LYS A 53 12.70 -9.68 -24.83
C LYS A 53 11.40 -9.22 -24.15
N THR A 54 10.39 -8.92 -24.96
CA THR A 54 9.03 -8.56 -24.51
C THR A 54 8.20 -9.77 -24.11
N THR A 55 8.73 -10.99 -24.26
CA THR A 55 8.01 -12.23 -24.04
C THR A 55 8.67 -13.00 -22.90
N LEU A 56 7.99 -13.05 -21.76
CA LEU A 56 8.27 -14.03 -20.72
C LEU A 56 7.86 -15.40 -21.28
N GLU A 57 8.81 -16.15 -21.84
CA GLU A 57 8.55 -17.51 -22.31
C GLU A 57 8.30 -18.42 -21.11
N GLY A 58 7.03 -18.79 -20.94
CA GLY A 58 6.57 -19.74 -19.94
C GLY A 58 5.06 -19.72 -19.92
N THR A 59 4.42 -20.88 -19.97
CA THR A 59 3.01 -21.00 -19.58
C THR A 59 2.87 -20.30 -18.22
N PRO A 60 1.96 -19.33 -18.03
CA PRO A 60 1.78 -18.73 -16.71
C PRO A 60 1.50 -19.87 -15.73
N LEU A 61 2.48 -20.16 -14.88
CA LEU A 61 2.34 -21.15 -13.83
C LEU A 61 1.18 -20.67 -12.97
N PRO A 62 0.19 -21.52 -12.66
CA PRO A 62 -0.92 -21.11 -11.83
C PRO A 62 -0.35 -20.58 -10.51
N ASN A 63 -0.54 -19.28 -10.28
CA ASN A 63 0.02 -18.59 -9.14
C ASN A 63 -1.11 -18.19 -8.19
N CYS A 64 -0.87 -18.47 -6.91
CA CYS A 64 -1.69 -17.96 -5.82
C CYS A 64 -1.02 -16.70 -5.29
N GLN A 65 -1.69 -15.56 -5.40
CA GLN A 65 -1.23 -14.29 -4.84
C GLN A 65 -1.98 -14.06 -3.55
N ILE A 66 -1.30 -14.09 -2.41
CA ILE A 66 -1.95 -13.90 -1.11
C ILE A 66 -1.57 -12.53 -0.58
N LYS A 67 -2.56 -11.78 -0.11
CA LYS A 67 -2.31 -10.52 0.58
C LYS A 67 -1.89 -10.78 2.02
N ILE A 68 -0.67 -10.37 2.37
CA ILE A 68 -0.08 -10.52 3.71
C ILE A 68 0.24 -9.10 4.22
N GLY A 69 -0.53 -8.61 5.19
CA GLY A 69 -0.47 -7.20 5.57
C GLY A 69 -0.90 -6.32 4.41
N ASP A 70 -0.01 -5.42 3.98
CA ASP A 70 -0.24 -4.52 2.84
C ASP A 70 0.32 -5.06 1.52
N ASP A 71 1.10 -6.14 1.56
CA ASP A 71 1.85 -6.67 0.42
C ASP A 71 1.17 -7.89 -0.22
N TRP A 72 1.43 -8.09 -1.51
CA TRP A 72 1.05 -9.30 -2.24
C TRP A 72 2.25 -10.24 -2.34
N SER A 73 2.04 -11.51 -1.99
CA SER A 73 3.04 -12.57 -2.10
C SER A 73 2.59 -13.61 -3.12
N ASP A 74 3.39 -13.81 -4.17
CA ASP A 74 3.21 -14.92 -5.12
C ASP A 74 3.68 -16.23 -4.49
N THR A 75 2.82 -17.25 -4.54
CA THR A 75 3.12 -18.61 -4.12
C THR A 75 2.64 -19.58 -5.20
N PRO A 76 3.45 -20.56 -5.64
CA PRO A 76 2.99 -21.58 -6.58
C PRO A 76 1.81 -22.38 -6.01
N ALA A 77 0.73 -22.54 -6.78
CA ALA A 77 -0.42 -23.36 -6.41
C ALA A 77 -1.04 -24.01 -7.66
N ALA A 78 -1.04 -25.34 -7.71
CA ALA A 78 -1.53 -26.06 -8.90
C ALA A 78 -3.05 -25.93 -9.06
N THR A 79 -3.78 -25.88 -7.95
CA THR A 79 -5.24 -25.85 -7.93
C THR A 79 -5.81 -24.70 -7.10
N LEU A 80 -7.10 -24.44 -7.29
CA LEU A 80 -7.86 -23.48 -6.49
C LEU A 80 -7.86 -23.85 -5.00
N ASP A 81 -8.02 -25.14 -4.68
CA ASP A 81 -8.02 -25.59 -3.29
C ASP A 81 -6.63 -25.44 -2.66
N ASP A 82 -5.55 -25.65 -3.41
CA ASP A 82 -4.19 -25.38 -2.92
C ASP A 82 -4.02 -23.91 -2.55
N CYS A 83 -4.52 -23.00 -3.38
CA CYS A 83 -4.50 -21.57 -3.07
C CYS A 83 -5.35 -21.22 -1.85
N ALA A 84 -6.53 -21.84 -1.71
CA ALA A 84 -7.39 -21.67 -0.54
C ALA A 84 -6.72 -22.20 0.75
N ASN A 85 -6.02 -23.34 0.68
CA ASN A 85 -5.23 -23.89 1.78
C ASN A 85 -4.08 -22.96 2.16
N LEU A 86 -3.37 -22.40 1.18
CA LEU A 86 -2.30 -21.43 1.42
C LEU A 86 -2.84 -20.12 2.03
N LEU A 87 -3.98 -19.62 1.55
CA LEU A 87 -4.65 -18.45 2.12
C LEU A 87 -5.02 -18.68 3.59
N ASP A 88 -5.66 -19.81 3.90
CA ASP A 88 -5.95 -20.17 5.29
C ASP A 88 -4.67 -20.35 6.10
N GLN A 89 -3.60 -20.85 5.46
CA GLN A 89 -2.33 -21.09 6.13
C GLN A 89 -1.58 -19.83 6.51
N LYS A 90 -1.58 -18.84 5.61
CA LYS A 90 -0.82 -17.60 5.73
C LYS A 90 -1.59 -16.51 6.45
N SER A 91 -2.89 -16.70 6.64
CA SER A 91 -3.68 -15.82 7.47
C SER A 91 -3.14 -15.76 8.90
N PRO A 92 -3.10 -14.57 9.52
CA PRO A 92 -2.78 -14.43 10.94
C PRO A 92 -3.67 -15.33 11.82
N ALA A 93 -3.08 -15.86 12.90
CA ALA A 93 -3.81 -16.58 13.93
C ALA A 93 -4.70 -15.64 14.76
N ASP A 94 -5.63 -16.23 15.52
CA ASP A 94 -6.79 -15.58 16.13
C ASP A 94 -6.58 -14.15 16.70
N PRO A 95 -7.55 -13.23 16.49
CA PRO A 95 -8.73 -13.40 15.66
C PRO A 95 -8.35 -13.43 14.18
N LYS A 96 -8.84 -14.42 13.42
CA LYS A 96 -8.57 -14.52 11.98
C LYS A 96 -9.16 -13.29 11.26
N PRO A 97 -8.32 -12.35 10.76
CA PRO A 97 -8.84 -11.20 10.05
C PRO A 97 -9.32 -11.64 8.66
N MET A 98 -10.07 -10.76 8.01
CA MET A 98 -10.39 -10.96 6.61
C MET A 98 -9.10 -10.94 5.79
N THR A 99 -8.89 -11.97 4.98
CA THR A 99 -7.70 -12.13 4.12
C THR A 99 -8.13 -12.45 2.71
N THR A 100 -7.28 -12.11 1.75
CA THR A 100 -7.66 -12.15 0.33
C THR A 100 -6.56 -12.76 -0.49
N ALA A 101 -6.94 -13.45 -1.57
CA ALA A 101 -6.00 -13.99 -2.53
C ALA A 101 -6.52 -13.87 -3.97
N TYR A 102 -5.64 -14.01 -4.94
CA TYR A 102 -5.98 -14.32 -6.32
C TYR A 102 -5.44 -15.69 -6.71
N TRP A 103 -6.24 -16.47 -7.41
CA TRP A 103 -5.80 -17.67 -8.13
C TRP A 103 -6.16 -17.54 -9.60
N ASN A 104 -5.19 -17.36 -10.50
CA ASN A 104 -5.45 -17.18 -11.94
C ASN A 104 -6.55 -16.15 -12.25
N ASN A 105 -6.47 -14.97 -11.61
CA ASN A 105 -7.46 -13.88 -11.67
C ASN A 105 -8.82 -14.15 -11.00
N LEU A 106 -9.03 -15.33 -10.39
CA LEU A 106 -10.17 -15.57 -9.51
C LEU A 106 -9.88 -14.99 -8.13
N TYR A 107 -10.71 -14.04 -7.70
CA TYR A 107 -10.55 -13.41 -6.39
C TYR A 107 -11.16 -14.28 -5.29
N LEU A 108 -10.39 -14.46 -4.21
CA LEU A 108 -10.76 -15.19 -3.01
C LEU A 108 -10.77 -14.24 -1.81
N SER A 109 -11.75 -14.44 -0.94
CA SER A 109 -11.82 -13.77 0.37
C SER A 109 -12.05 -14.82 1.45
N ALA A 110 -11.43 -14.67 2.60
CA ALA A 110 -11.60 -15.56 3.74
C ALA A 110 -11.92 -14.75 4.99
N ASP A 111 -13.01 -15.07 5.68
CA ASP A 111 -13.38 -14.50 6.98
C ASP A 111 -12.94 -15.43 8.13
N ASP A 112 -13.59 -15.39 9.29
CA ASP A 112 -13.25 -16.27 10.41
C ASP A 112 -13.67 -17.74 10.19
N LYS A 113 -14.63 -18.00 9.31
CA LYS A 113 -15.32 -19.30 9.17
C LYS A 113 -15.14 -19.95 7.82
N ASN A 114 -15.14 -19.18 6.75
CA ASN A 114 -15.21 -19.67 5.38
C ASN A 114 -14.21 -18.96 4.47
N ILE A 115 -13.97 -19.61 3.34
CA ILE A 115 -13.30 -19.07 2.17
C ILE A 115 -14.34 -18.98 1.07
N TYR A 116 -14.37 -17.84 0.40
CA TYR A 116 -15.31 -17.49 -0.64
C TYR A 116 -14.55 -17.25 -1.94
N GLN A 117 -15.18 -17.60 -3.05
CA GLN A 117 -14.74 -17.21 -4.38
C GLN A 117 -15.71 -16.19 -4.99
N ALA A 118 -15.17 -15.21 -5.69
CA ALA A 118 -15.97 -14.29 -6.48
C ALA A 118 -16.59 -15.05 -7.68
N SER A 119 -17.89 -14.87 -7.91
CA SER A 119 -18.51 -15.34 -9.14
C SER A 119 -18.09 -14.43 -10.32
N LYS A 120 -17.89 -15.03 -11.50
CA LYS A 120 -17.65 -14.26 -12.74
C LYS A 120 -18.94 -13.67 -13.32
N GLU A 121 -20.08 -14.26 -12.98
CA GLU A 121 -21.37 -14.03 -13.64
C GLU A 121 -22.39 -13.37 -12.70
N GLU A 122 -22.22 -13.58 -11.39
CA GLU A 122 -23.12 -13.07 -10.38
C GLU A 122 -22.45 -11.96 -9.56
N THR A 123 -23.25 -11.02 -9.06
CA THR A 123 -22.79 -10.01 -8.08
C THR A 123 -22.63 -10.60 -6.67
N ALA A 124 -22.60 -11.93 -6.55
CA ALA A 124 -22.60 -12.65 -5.28
C ALA A 124 -21.33 -13.49 -5.11
N TRP A 125 -20.98 -13.72 -3.85
CA TRP A 125 -19.86 -14.55 -3.44
C TRP A 125 -20.34 -15.98 -3.21
N ALA A 126 -19.62 -16.96 -3.75
CA ALA A 126 -19.89 -18.38 -3.51
C ALA A 126 -18.96 -18.91 -2.41
N VAL A 127 -19.51 -19.65 -1.46
CA VAL A 127 -18.70 -20.36 -0.45
C VAL A 127 -17.90 -21.45 -1.16
N LEU A 128 -16.58 -21.38 -1.05
CA LEU A 128 -15.67 -22.42 -1.55
C LEU A 128 -15.53 -23.54 -0.51
N ARG A 129 -15.23 -23.19 0.75
CA ARG A 129 -15.07 -24.16 1.86
C ARG A 129 -15.04 -23.46 3.22
N ALA A 130 -15.19 -24.26 4.28
CA ALA A 130 -14.88 -23.82 5.63
C ALA A 130 -13.37 -23.68 5.86
N ARG A 131 -12.98 -22.80 6.79
CA ARG A 131 -11.61 -22.65 7.27
C ARG A 131 -11.26 -23.75 8.27
N GLY A 132 -9.99 -24.14 8.29
CA GLY A 132 -9.47 -25.09 9.26
C GLY A 132 -9.46 -24.51 10.67
N LYS A 133 -9.76 -25.32 11.68
CA LYS A 133 -9.48 -24.96 13.08
C LYS A 133 -7.96 -24.99 13.27
N ARG A 134 -7.39 -23.90 13.77
CA ARG A 134 -5.96 -23.79 14.08
C ARG A 134 -5.78 -23.33 15.51
#